data_AF-A0A496BJC9-F1
#
_entry.id   AF-A0A496BJC9-F1
#
_cell.length_a   1.000
_cell.length_b   1.000
_cell.length_c   1.000
_cell.angle_alpha   90.00
_cell.angle_beta   90.00
_cell.angle_gamma   90.00
#
_symmetry.space_group_name_H-M   'P 1'
#
loop_
_entity.id
_entity.type
_entity.pdbx_description
1 polymer ?
#
loop_
_entity_poly.entity_id
_entity_poly.type
_entity_poly.pdbx_seq_one_letter_code
_entity_poly.pdbx_strand_id
1 'polypeptide(L)' 'MAGNITLQTEAGDDVGWLGKVGGNKGILELVKGRELDNETTYIIAGKVSDAAGNSTDIKITFVTKGKE' A
#
# COMPACT_ATOMS: atom_id res chain seq x y z
N MET A 1 4.67 -6.25 17.29
CA MET A 1 4.52 -6.18 15.82
C MET A 1 4.60 -4.73 15.41
N ALA A 2 5.48 -4.44 14.46
CA ALA A 2 5.61 -3.14 13.84
C ALA A 2 5.64 -3.36 12.32
N GLY A 3 5.23 -2.35 11.57
CA GLY A 3 5.27 -2.43 10.12
C GLY A 3 4.83 -1.14 9.46
N ASN A 4 5.14 -1.04 8.18
CA ASN A 4 4.69 0.03 7.31
C ASN A 4 4.00 -0.57 6.10
N ILE A 5 3.03 0.16 5.56
CA ILE A 5 2.37 -0.16 4.30
C ILE A 5 2.15 1.15 3.56
N THR A 6 2.41 1.19 2.27
CA THR A 6 2.21 2.36 1.41
C THR A 6 1.64 1.89 0.08
N LEU A 7 0.91 2.80 -0.57
CA LEU A 7 0.48 2.63 -1.95
C LEU A 7 1.41 3.48 -2.81
N GLN A 8 1.89 2.92 -3.92
CA GLN A 8 2.77 3.62 -4.85
C GLN A 8 2.41 3.33 -6.30
N THR A 9 2.86 4.18 -7.22
CA THR A 9 2.82 3.93 -8.66
C THR A 9 3.79 2.83 -9.06
N GLU A 10 3.71 2.30 -10.28
CA GLU A 10 4.70 1.35 -10.80
C GLU A 10 6.14 1.91 -10.79
N ALA A 11 6.30 3.23 -10.92
CA ALA A 11 7.58 3.91 -10.84
C ALA A 11 8.11 4.09 -9.41
N GLY A 12 7.30 3.76 -8.39
CA GLY A 12 7.65 3.84 -6.98
C GLY A 12 7.28 5.16 -6.30
N ASP A 13 6.50 6.02 -6.96
CA ASP A 13 6.02 7.27 -6.37
C ASP A 13 4.93 7.00 -5.35
N ASP A 14 5.07 7.53 -4.13
CA ASP A 14 4.03 7.45 -3.12
C ASP A 14 2.79 8.23 -3.57
N VAL A 15 1.63 7.55 -3.60
CA VAL A 15 0.37 8.20 -3.98
C VAL A 15 -0.28 8.99 -2.85
N GLY A 16 0.32 9.01 -1.65
CA GLY A 16 -0.13 9.85 -0.54
C GLY A 16 -1.31 9.29 0.27
N TRP A 17 -1.56 7.99 0.21
CA TRP A 17 -2.57 7.33 1.06
C TRP A 17 -2.02 7.09 2.47
N LEU A 18 -2.88 7.12 3.49
CA LEU A 18 -2.45 6.89 4.87
C LEU A 18 -2.34 5.39 5.13
N GLY A 19 -1.11 4.93 5.35
CA GLY A 19 -0.81 3.55 5.69
C GLY A 19 -0.69 3.31 7.19
N LYS A 20 -1.35 2.26 7.69
CA LYS A 20 -1.26 1.82 9.08
C LYS A 20 -1.16 0.31 9.17
N VAL A 21 -0.24 -0.19 9.98
CA VAL A 21 -0.18 -1.61 10.38
C VAL A 21 -0.63 -1.73 11.83
N GLY A 22 -1.62 -2.59 12.10
CA GLY A 22 -2.18 -2.80 13.43
C GLY A 22 -2.61 -4.24 13.63
N GLY A 23 -2.11 -4.87 14.70
CA GLY A 23 -2.34 -6.30 14.94
C GLY A 23 -1.89 -7.14 13.74
N ASN A 24 -2.83 -7.88 13.15
CA ASN A 24 -2.62 -8.72 11.98
C ASN A 24 -3.11 -8.09 10.66
N LYS A 25 -3.33 -6.77 10.62
CA LYS A 25 -3.88 -6.06 9.45
C LYS A 25 -2.99 -4.90 9.02
N GLY A 26 -2.88 -4.71 7.70
CA GLY A 26 -2.46 -3.46 7.08
C GLY A 26 -3.69 -2.74 6.54
N ILE A 27 -3.78 -1.43 6.78
CA ILE A 27 -4.88 -0.57 6.36
C ILE A 27 -4.29 0.55 5.51
N LEU A 28 -4.91 0.81 4.37
CA LEU A 28 -4.63 1.96 3.50
C LEU A 28 -5.90 2.79 3.42
N GLU A 29 -5.82 4.05 3.85
CA GLU A 29 -6.95 4.99 3.85
C GLU A 29 -6.74 6.04 2.76
N LEU A 30 -7.76 6.21 1.91
CA LEU A 30 -7.78 7.24 0.87
C LEU A 30 -7.69 8.64 1.50
N VAL A 31 -6.79 9.46 0.96
CA VAL A 31 -6.72 10.89 1.26
C VAL A 31 -7.48 11.66 0.19
N LYS A 32 -8.33 12.60 0.59
CA LYS A 32 -9.08 13.45 -0.35
C LYS A 32 -8.12 14.20 -1.27
N GLY A 33 -8.35 14.14 -2.59
CA GLY A 33 -7.47 14.71 -3.62
C GLY A 33 -6.34 13.78 -4.06
N ARG A 34 -6.32 12.54 -3.56
CA ARG A 34 -5.36 11.47 -3.92
C ARG A 34 -6.10 10.25 -4.49
N GLU A 35 -7.15 10.50 -5.26
CA GLU A 35 -7.86 9.46 -5.99
C GLU A 35 -6.92 8.72 -6.95
N LEU A 36 -7.24 7.45 -7.20
CA LEU A 36 -6.51 6.64 -8.17
C LEU A 36 -7.03 6.94 -9.59
N ASP A 37 -6.10 7.01 -10.53
CA ASP A 37 -6.37 7.07 -11.95
C ASP A 37 -6.92 5.75 -12.45
N ASN A 38 -7.70 5.80 -13.53
CA ASN A 38 -8.23 4.62 -14.21
C ASN A 38 -7.13 3.99 -15.07
N GLU A 39 -7.24 2.70 -15.38
CA GLU A 39 -6.28 1.97 -16.24
C GLU A 39 -4.81 2.14 -15.80
N THR A 40 -4.57 2.29 -14.50
CA THR A 40 -3.25 2.59 -13.95
C THR A 40 -2.80 1.46 -13.02
N THR A 41 -1.54 1.05 -13.17
CA THR A 41 -0.91 0.05 -12.32
C THR A 41 -0.40 0.68 -11.03
N TYR A 42 -0.79 0.10 -9.90
CA TYR A 42 -0.33 0.47 -8.58
C TYR A 42 0.26 -0.71 -7.83
N ILE A 43 1.11 -0.40 -6.87
CA ILE A 43 1.79 -1.37 -6.02
C ILE A 43 1.52 -1.01 -4.55
N ILE A 44 0.97 -1.97 -3.80
CA ILE A 44 0.99 -1.91 -2.34
C ILE A 44 2.32 -2.50 -1.90
N ALA A 45 3.17 -1.69 -1.28
CA ALA A 45 4.41 -2.16 -0.70
C ALA A 45 4.44 -1.92 0.81
N GLY A 46 5.22 -2.73 1.50
CA GLY A 46 5.34 -2.58 2.94
C GLY A 46 6.31 -3.59 3.53
N LYS A 47 6.51 -3.47 4.83
CA LYS A 47 7.28 -4.43 5.61
C LYS A 47 6.57 -4.66 6.93
N VAL A 48 6.45 -5.92 7.31
CA VAL A 48 5.87 -6.31 8.60
C VAL A 48 6.89 -7.11 9.40
N SER A 49 6.93 -6.87 10.70
CA SER A 49 7.83 -7.54 11.63
C SER A 49 7.04 -8.17 12.78
N ASP A 50 7.34 -9.43 13.08
CA ASP A 50 6.77 -10.18 14.19
C ASP A 50 7.41 -9.77 15.54
N ALA A 51 6.92 -10.31 16.66
CA ALA A 51 7.44 -10.00 18.00
C ALA A 51 8.88 -10.52 18.23
N ALA A 52 9.28 -11.59 17.53
CA ALA A 52 10.64 -12.13 17.53
C ALA A 52 11.60 -11.36 16.58
N GLY A 53 11.12 -10.33 15.88
CA GLY A 53 11.93 -9.49 14.99
C GLY A 53 12.11 -10.04 13.58
N ASN A 54 11.45 -11.16 13.22
CA ASN A 54 11.46 -11.64 11.84
C ASN A 54 10.64 -10.68 11.00
N SER A 55 11.13 -10.37 9.80
CA SER A 55 10.46 -9.43 8.89
C SER A 55 10.12 -10.06 7.56
N THR A 56 9.04 -9.59 6.96
CA THR A 56 8.60 -9.99 5.62
C THR A 56 8.21 -8.76 4.82
N ASP A 57 8.71 -8.68 3.59
CA ASP A 57 8.35 -7.64 2.64
C ASP A 57 7.03 -7.99 1.94
N ILE A 58 6.18 -6.98 1.78
CA ILE A 58 4.90 -7.07 1.09
C ILE A 58 5.05 -6.35 -0.25
N LYS A 59 4.62 -7.00 -1.33
CA LYS A 59 4.51 -6.40 -2.66
C LYS A 59 3.31 -6.99 -3.39
N ILE A 60 2.27 -6.18 -3.56
CA ILE A 60 1.03 -6.58 -4.25
C ILE A 60 0.79 -5.59 -5.38
N THR A 61 0.71 -6.10 -6.62
CA THR A 61 0.45 -5.28 -7.81
C THR A 61 -1.01 -5.44 -8.24
N PHE A 62 -1.66 -4.33 -8.57
CA PHE A 62 -3.01 -4.33 -9.14
C PHE A 62 -3.17 -3.23 -10.19
N VAL A 63 -4.17 -3.37 -11.06
CA VAL A 63 -4.54 -2.38 -12.07
C VAL A 63 -5.96 -1.88 -11.81
N THR A 64 -6.17 -0.57 -11.88
CA THR A 64 -7.51 0.01 -11.79
C THR A 64 -8.30 -0.26 -13.07
N LYS A 65 -9.61 -0.43 -12.95
CA LYS A 65 -10.51 -0.59 -14.09
C LYS A 65 -10.49 0.70 -14.95
N GLY A 66 -10.79 0.56 -16.25
CA GLY A 66 -11.08 1.71 -17.12
C GLY A 66 -12.37 2.42 -16.75
N LYS A 67 -12.50 3.67 -17.22
CA LYS A 67 -13.75 4.42 -17.09
C LYS A 67 -14.88 3.67 -17.81
N GLU A 68 -16.00 3.54 -17.12
CA GLU A 68 -17.27 3.10 -17.71
C GLU A 68 -17.97 4.26 -18.42
#